data_AF-A0A2V7XUS7-F1
#
_entry.id   AF-A0A2V7XUS7-F1
#
_cell.length_a   1.000
_cell.length_b   1.000
_cell.length_c   1.000
_cell.angle_alpha   90.00
_cell.angle_beta   90.00
_cell.angle_gamma   90.00
#
_symmetry.space_group_name_H-M   'P 1'
#
loop_
_entity.id
_entity.type
_entity.pdbx_description
1 polymer ?
#
loop_
_entity_poly.entity_id
_entity_poly.type
_entity_poly.pdbx_seq_one_letter_code
_entity_poly.pdbx_strand_id
1 'polypeptide(L)'
;MDYEDFKRVVRENGERRVAQGGLVPIPELRRQCPSLDRQAFDAFVLTLHREGAVHLLSHVESDKLSEAIREQCVVHSTGTLLYWLRWL
;
A
#
# COMPACT_ATOMS: atom_id res chain seq x y z
N MET A 1 5.44 13.83 6.36
CA MET A 1 5.13 13.67 4.92
C MET A 1 3.68 14.05 4.73
N ASP A 2 3.35 14.84 3.71
CA ASP A 2 1.96 15.15 3.37
C ASP A 2 1.40 14.18 2.32
N TYR A 3 0.15 14.40 1.91
CA TYR A 3 -0.54 13.53 0.96
C TYR A 3 0.09 13.54 -0.45
N GLU A 4 0.50 14.70 -0.94
CA GLU A 4 1.07 14.84 -2.28
C GLU A 4 2.47 14.23 -2.36
N ASP A 5 3.29 14.40 -1.32
CA ASP A 5 4.56 13.71 -1.17
C ASP A 5 4.36 12.20 -1.13
N PHE A 6 3.38 11.72 -0.36
CA PHE A 6 3.06 10.30 -0.30
C PHE A 6 2.64 9.75 -1.67
N LYS A 7 1.73 10.44 -2.36
CA LYS A 7 1.26 10.08 -3.71
C LYS A 7 2.41 9.97 -4.71
N ARG A 8 3.36 10.91 -4.65
CA ARG A 8 4.59 10.88 -5.45
C ARG A 8 5.45 9.65 -5.14
N VAL A 9 5.69 9.34 -3.86
CA VAL A 9 6.44 8.14 -3.46
C VAL A 9 5.77 6.86 -3.96
N VAL A 10 4.45 6.77 -3.86
CA VAL A 10 3.67 5.62 -4.36
C VAL A 10 3.84 5.45 -5.87
N ARG A 11 3.68 6.55 -6.61
CA ARG A 11 3.86 6.58 -8.07
C ARG A 11 5.26 6.15 -8.48
N GLU A 12 6.31 6.74 -7.88
CA GLU A 12 7.69 6.40 -8.20
C GLU A 12 8.01 4.93 -7.93
N ASN A 13 7.50 4.35 -6.84
CA ASN A 13 7.66 2.93 -6.56
C ASN A 13 6.93 2.04 -7.59
N GLY A 14 5.73 2.42 -8.01
CA GLY A 14 4.98 1.73 -9.05
C GLY A 14 5.71 1.77 -10.40
N GLU A 15 6.15 2.95 -10.82
CA GLU A 15 6.88 3.17 -12.08
C GLU A 15 8.20 2.39 -12.13
N ARG A 16 8.95 2.33 -11.02
CA ARG A 16 10.19 1.53 -10.91
C ARG A 16 9.94 0.02 -11.04
N ARG A 17 8.72 -0.44 -10.77
CA ARG A 17 8.32 -1.86 -10.82
C ARG A 17 7.45 -2.21 -12.02
N VAL A 18 7.43 -1.38 -13.07
CA VAL A 18 6.62 -1.64 -14.29
C VAL A 18 6.89 -3.03 -14.88
N ALA A 19 8.15 -3.49 -14.90
CA ALA A 19 8.51 -4.84 -15.35
C ALA A 19 7.87 -5.98 -14.53
N GLN A 20 7.42 -5.68 -13.31
CA GLN A 20 6.75 -6.59 -12.38
C GLN A 20 5.24 -6.26 -12.27
N GLY A 21 4.68 -5.58 -13.27
CA GLY A 21 3.28 -5.17 -13.29
C GLY A 21 2.95 -3.97 -12.41
N GLY A 22 3.96 -3.25 -11.91
CA GLY A 22 3.79 -2.06 -11.06
C GLY A 22 3.31 -2.39 -9.65
N LEU A 23 3.46 -3.64 -9.20
CA LEU A 23 3.02 -4.10 -7.88
C LEU A 23 4.03 -3.74 -6.80
N VAL A 24 3.58 -2.94 -5.83
CA VAL A 24 4.35 -2.50 -4.67
C VAL A 24 3.76 -3.17 -3.41
N PRO A 25 4.58 -3.89 -2.61
CA PRO A 25 4.13 -4.37 -1.31
C PRO A 25 3.87 -3.20 -0.35
N ILE A 26 2.67 -3.12 0.21
CA ILE A 26 2.27 -2.14 1.23
C ILE A 26 3.22 -2.18 2.44
N PRO A 27 3.63 -3.34 2.98
CA PRO A 27 4.61 -3.39 4.08
C PRO A 27 5.96 -2.75 3.72
N GLU A 28 6.39 -2.88 2.46
CA GLU A 28 7.61 -2.23 1.98
C GLU A 28 7.42 -0.71 1.86
N LEU A 29 6.32 -0.28 1.26
CA LEU A 29 5.97 1.14 1.13
C LEU A 29 5.87 1.83 2.50
N ARG A 30 5.30 1.15 3.51
CA ARG A 30 5.21 1.66 4.88
C ARG A 30 6.59 1.93 5.47
N ARG A 31 7.56 1.04 5.26
CA ARG A 31 8.95 1.23 5.72
C ARG A 31 9.65 2.41 5.05
N GLN A 32 9.23 2.80 3.85
CA GLN A 32 9.74 3.99 3.15
C GLN A 32 9.10 5.30 3.64
N CYS A 33 8.01 5.22 4.42
CA CYS A 33 7.26 6.38 4.91
C CYS A 33 7.28 6.47 6.45
N PRO A 34 8.45 6.48 7.13
CA PRO A 34 8.53 6.40 8.59
C PRO A 34 7.96 7.64 9.32
N SER A 35 7.76 8.74 8.60
CA SER A 35 7.16 9.97 9.16
C SER A 35 5.63 9.94 9.22
N LEU A 36 4.98 8.93 8.64
CA LEU A 36 3.54 8.73 8.76
C LEU A 36 3.27 7.70 9.86
N ASP A 37 2.36 8.05 10.76
CA ASP A 37 1.79 7.03 11.66
C ASP A 37 0.91 6.05 10.86
N ARG A 38 0.47 4.98 11.54
CA ARG A 38 -0.32 3.94 10.91
C ARG A 38 -1.62 4.47 10.31
N GLN A 39 -2.33 5.31 11.06
CA GLN A 39 -3.66 5.79 10.68
C GLN A 39 -3.57 6.74 9.47
N ALA A 40 -2.60 7.64 9.46
CA ALA A 40 -2.34 8.56 8.37
C ALA A 40 -1.94 7.81 7.09
N PHE A 41 -1.04 6.83 7.20
CA PHE A 41 -0.64 6.00 6.06
C PHE A 41 -1.84 5.25 5.46
N ASP A 42 -2.64 4.59 6.30
CA ASP A 42 -3.81 3.82 5.86
C ASP A 42 -4.84 4.74 5.20
N ALA A 43 -5.08 5.91 5.78
CA ALA A 43 -5.98 6.91 5.22
C ALA A 43 -5.51 7.40 3.84
N PHE A 44 -4.22 7.64 3.66
CA PHE A 44 -3.67 8.07 2.36
C PHE A 44 -3.76 6.97 1.31
N VAL A 45 -3.42 5.72 1.64
CA VAL A 45 -3.57 4.57 0.73
C VAL A 45 -5.04 4.41 0.29
N LEU A 46 -5.97 4.47 1.24
CA LEU A 46 -7.40 4.35 0.93
C LEU A 46 -7.92 5.55 0.13
N THR A 47 -7.38 6.74 0.34
CA THR A 47 -7.72 7.94 -0.45
C THR A 47 -7.26 7.79 -1.89
N LEU A 48 -6.02 7.36 -2.12
CA LEU A 48 -5.52 7.06 -3.48
C LEU A 48 -6.39 6.03 -4.19
N HIS A 49 -6.87 5.02 -3.46
CA HIS A 49 -7.78 4.03 -4.04
C HIS A 49 -9.13 4.62 -4.41
N ARG A 50 -9.72 5.46 -3.54
CA ARG A 50 -10.99 6.16 -3.83
C ARG A 50 -10.87 7.13 -5.00
N GLU A 51 -9.71 7.76 -5.18
CA GLU A 51 -9.41 8.61 -6.34
C GLU A 51 -9.21 7.83 -7.64
N GLY A 52 -9.11 6.50 -7.58
CA GLY A 52 -8.78 5.68 -8.74
C GLY A 52 -7.33 5.79 -9.19
N ALA A 53 -6.43 6.34 -8.35
CA ALA A 53 -5.00 6.44 -8.65
C ALA A 53 -4.28 5.10 -8.45
N VAL A 54 -4.82 4.22 -7.60
CA VAL A 54 -4.24 2.91 -7.31
C VAL A 54 -5.30 1.82 -7.21
N HIS A 55 -4.91 0.60 -7.57
CA HIS A 55 -5.62 -0.62 -7.21
C HIS A 55 -4.96 -1.29 -6.00
N LEU A 56 -5.79 -1.71 -5.04
CA LEU A 56 -5.35 -2.46 -3.87
C LEU A 56 -5.74 -3.94 -4.04
N LEU A 57 -4.83 -4.84 -3.71
CA LEU A 57 -5.03 -6.28 -3.86
C LEU A 57 -4.61 -7.03 -2.59
N SER A 58 -5.30 -8.13 -2.29
CA SER A 58 -4.90 -9.04 -1.23
C SER A 58 -3.68 -9.87 -1.62
N HIS A 59 -2.99 -10.42 -0.63
CA HIS A 59 -2.01 -11.47 -0.86
C HIS A 59 -2.74 -12.77 -1.23
N VAL A 60 -2.22 -13.54 -2.20
CA VAL A 60 -2.85 -14.80 -2.65
C VAL A 60 -2.92 -15.83 -1.51
N GLU A 61 -1.90 -15.85 -0.66
CA GLU A 61 -1.79 -16.72 0.51
C GLU A 61 -1.66 -15.86 1.78
N SER A 62 -2.70 -15.06 2.08
CA SER A 62 -2.66 -14.10 3.19
C SER A 62 -2.56 -14.76 4.57
N ASP A 63 -3.02 -16.01 4.68
CA ASP A 63 -2.95 -16.89 5.85
C ASP A 63 -1.54 -17.39 6.16
N LYS A 64 -0.67 -17.46 5.14
CA LYS A 64 0.74 -17.84 5.30
C LYS A 64 1.65 -16.68 5.69
N LEU A 65 1.14 -15.45 5.69
CA LEU A 65 1.90 -14.28 6.14
C LEU A 65 2.11 -14.34 7.65
N SER A 66 3.33 -14.04 8.10
CA SER A 66 3.61 -13.87 9.52
C SER A 66 2.81 -12.71 10.10
N GLU A 67 2.50 -12.78 11.40
CA GLU A 67 1.76 -11.73 12.11
C GLU A 67 2.41 -10.35 11.93
N ALA A 68 3.74 -10.27 12.05
CA ALA A 68 4.51 -9.04 11.86
C ALA A 68 4.33 -8.40 10.46
N ILE A 69 4.10 -9.21 9.41
CA ILE A 69 3.82 -8.70 8.06
C ILE A 69 2.35 -8.32 7.93
N ARG A 70 1.44 -9.11 8.52
CA ARG A 70 0.00 -8.82 8.52
C ARG A 70 -0.32 -7.50 9.22
N GLU A 71 0.38 -7.18 10.30
CA GLU A 71 0.24 -5.91 11.03
C GLU A 71 0.64 -4.68 10.19
N GLN A 72 1.54 -4.86 9.22
CA GLN A 72 1.98 -3.78 8.33
C GLN A 72 1.05 -3.57 7.13
N CYS A 73 0.16 -4.51 6.86
CA CYS A 73 -0.81 -4.43 5.77
C CYS A 73 -1.95 -3.45 6.08
N VAL A 74 -2.68 -3.03 5.05
CA VAL A 74 -3.91 -2.23 5.21
C VAL A 74 -5.09 -3.18 5.33
N VAL A 75 -5.97 -2.97 6.30
CA VAL A 75 -7.19 -3.76 6.46
C VAL A 75 -8.35 -2.97 5.89
N HIS A 76 -9.02 -3.54 4.88
CA HIS A 76 -10.25 -2.97 4.33
C HIS A 76 -11.39 -3.05 5.35
N SER A 77 -12.42 -2.22 5.22
CA SER A 77 -13.58 -2.23 6.15
C SER A 77 -14.32 -3.57 6.20
N THR A 78 -14.18 -4.39 5.17
CA THR A 78 -14.71 -5.77 5.11
C THR A 78 -13.87 -6.79 5.89
N GLY A 79 -12.75 -6.38 6.49
CA GLY A 79 -11.78 -7.25 7.15
C GLY A 79 -10.74 -7.87 6.20
N THR A 80 -10.81 -7.58 4.89
CA THR A 80 -9.84 -8.07 3.90
C THR A 80 -8.47 -7.44 4.11
N LEU A 81 -7.43 -8.27 4.16
CA LEU A 81 -6.05 -7.83 4.27
C LEU A 81 -5.49 -7.47 2.89
N LEU A 82 -5.24 -6.19 2.68
CA LEU A 82 -4.67 -5.63 1.46
C LEU A 82 -3.14 -5.56 1.61
N TYR A 83 -2.45 -6.20 0.69
CA TYR A 83 -1.00 -6.36 0.71
C TYR A 83 -0.32 -5.63 -0.45
N TRP A 84 -0.94 -5.63 -1.63
CA TRP A 84 -0.37 -5.01 -2.82
C TRP A 84 -1.06 -3.70 -3.13
N LEU A 85 -0.26 -2.75 -3.62
CA LEU A 85 -0.70 -1.54 -4.27
C LEU A 85 -0.17 -1.54 -5.70
N ARG A 86 -1.02 -1.22 -6.68
CA ARG A 86 -0.64 -1.00 -8.08
C ARG A 86 -1.01 0.41 -8.51
N TRP A 87 -0.04 1.16 -9.03
CA TRP A 87 -0.27 2.47 -9.65
C TRP A 87 -0.97 2.31 -11.03
N LEU A 88 -1.90 3.22 -11.35
CA LEU A 88 -2.68 3.24 -12.60
C LEU A 88 -2.26 4.35 -13.58
#